data_AF-A0A1Y1VEK2-F1
#
_entry.id   AF-A0A1Y1VEK2-F1
#
_cell.length_a   1.000
_cell.length_b   1.000
_cell.length_c   1.000
_cell.angle_alpha   90.00
_cell.angle_beta   90.00
_cell.angle_gamma   90.00
#
_symmetry.space_group_name_H-M   'P 1'
#
loop_
_entity.id
_entity.type
_entity.pdbx_description
1 polymer ?
#
loop_
_entity_poly.entity_id
_entity_poly.type
_entity_poly.pdbx_seq_one_letter_code
_entity_poly.pdbx_strand_id
1 'polypeptide(L)'
;MKYIHTLGLLLASTLIVSNVEAAYPKCSDCIVFATGKDGSLWGWENESFCRISKKCYSTTTKKVKTSTKKTTKKTTTKKLTTKKLTTKKTKVTANVATEVAPTTTIPATIPPAPIKTSGPHQTNARGQMICNACTVTATGGDNSLWGYEDDKSCVIDEVRCNVKSATETAPPPNDVALANHQKDGSGNLICNGCNVTETGGDQSLWGYEDNASCIIDRVKCKLEAPKKNKDDGIPICDTCVALETHSDTTLWNYENGKACRVIGSRCNINSTPYSWCKGCVVTEYGGDGAAFGWENEQSCLVNEQSCGYVDKFGKPFGEAVDESGDAYSQKIGMGIAITSLIGLIIAIAF
;
A
#
# COMPACT_ATOMS: atom_id res chain seq x y z
N MET A 1 2.98 21.26 55.58
CA MET A 1 1.78 20.50 55.15
C MET A 1 0.89 21.35 54.23
N LYS A 2 1.36 21.71 53.01
CA LYS A 2 0.57 22.51 52.04
C LYS A 2 0.29 21.79 50.71
N TYR A 3 0.82 20.58 50.50
CA TYR A 3 0.74 19.84 49.24
C TYR A 3 -0.42 18.83 49.14
N ILE A 4 -1.22 18.64 50.21
CA ILE A 4 -2.30 17.64 50.22
C ILE A 4 -3.58 18.16 49.54
N HIS A 5 -3.78 19.49 49.43
CA HIS A 5 -5.00 20.04 48.80
C HIS A 5 -4.94 20.15 47.27
N THR A 6 -3.77 20.20 46.65
CA THR A 6 -3.67 20.31 45.17
C THR A 6 -3.81 18.95 44.47
N LEU A 7 -3.50 17.83 45.14
CA LEU A 7 -3.64 16.49 44.56
C LEU A 7 -5.11 16.04 44.47
N GLY A 8 -5.99 16.54 45.34
CA GLY A 8 -7.42 16.20 45.34
C GLY A 8 -8.21 16.78 44.17
N LEU A 9 -7.80 17.92 43.63
CA LEU A 9 -8.53 18.59 42.55
C LEU A 9 -8.24 17.99 41.16
N LEU A 10 -7.06 17.37 40.97
CA LEU A 10 -6.69 16.77 39.68
C LEU A 10 -7.41 15.42 39.42
N LEU A 11 -7.81 14.70 40.47
CA LEU A 11 -8.49 13.41 40.36
C LEU A 11 -9.99 13.52 40.05
N ALA A 12 -10.62 14.68 40.27
CA ALA A 12 -12.05 14.86 39.96
C ALA A 12 -12.29 15.15 38.46
N SER A 13 -11.30 15.68 37.75
CA SER A 13 -11.43 16.10 36.34
C SER A 13 -11.43 14.94 35.35
N THR A 14 -10.94 13.76 35.73
CA THR A 14 -10.84 12.58 34.84
C THR A 14 -12.11 11.75 34.76
N LEU A 15 -13.12 12.02 35.59
CA LEU A 15 -14.37 11.23 35.66
C LEU A 15 -15.53 11.77 34.80
N ILE A 16 -15.37 12.89 34.08
CA ILE A 16 -16.48 13.53 33.34
C ILE A 16 -16.53 13.14 31.84
N VAL A 17 -15.57 12.37 31.31
CA VAL A 17 -15.52 12.06 29.85
C VAL A 17 -16.30 10.78 29.45
N SER A 18 -17.03 10.15 30.37
CA SER A 18 -17.54 8.78 30.17
C SER A 18 -18.85 8.62 29.38
N ASN A 19 -19.39 9.63 28.66
CA ASN A 19 -20.67 9.46 27.96
C ASN A 19 -20.85 10.39 26.74
N VAL A 20 -19.88 10.42 25.83
CA VAL A 20 -20.13 10.97 24.49
C VAL A 20 -20.64 9.81 23.63
N GLU A 21 -21.97 9.65 23.59
CA GLU A 21 -22.62 8.75 22.65
C GLU A 21 -22.38 9.33 21.24
N ALA A 22 -21.48 8.71 20.48
CA ALA A 22 -21.17 9.18 19.14
C ALA A 22 -22.45 9.17 18.28
N ALA A 23 -22.85 10.34 17.80
CA ALA A 23 -24.04 10.50 16.98
C ALA A 23 -23.73 10.03 15.55
N TYR A 24 -23.98 8.76 15.26
CA TYR A 24 -23.85 8.21 13.92
C TYR A 24 -25.10 8.51 13.06
N PRO A 25 -24.94 8.80 11.76
CA PRO A 25 -26.07 8.95 10.85
C PRO A 25 -26.87 7.64 10.73
N LYS A 26 -28.17 7.75 10.42
CA LYS A 26 -29.06 6.58 10.21
C LYS A 26 -29.11 6.23 8.72
N CYS A 27 -29.02 4.95 8.38
CA CYS A 27 -29.19 4.52 6.99
C CYS A 27 -30.65 4.71 6.55
N SER A 28 -30.85 5.11 5.30
CA SER A 28 -32.15 5.12 4.65
C SER A 28 -32.51 3.72 4.12
N ASP A 29 -31.51 2.95 3.67
CA ASP A 29 -31.66 1.56 3.22
C ASP A 29 -31.44 0.52 4.35
N CYS A 30 -32.08 -0.63 4.21
CA CYS A 30 -32.01 -1.76 5.15
C CYS A 30 -30.93 -2.80 4.79
N ILE A 31 -29.90 -2.42 4.02
CA ILE A 31 -28.83 -3.32 3.60
C ILE A 31 -27.76 -3.41 4.69
N VAL A 32 -27.63 -4.58 5.30
CA VAL A 32 -26.63 -4.85 6.34
C VAL A 32 -25.27 -5.04 5.70
N PHE A 33 -24.30 -4.21 6.09
CA PHE A 33 -22.89 -4.33 5.72
C PHE A 33 -22.08 -5.00 6.84
N ALA A 34 -22.32 -4.62 8.10
CA ALA A 34 -21.63 -5.17 9.26
C ALA A 34 -22.55 -5.26 10.49
N THR A 35 -22.18 -6.09 11.46
CA THR A 35 -22.87 -6.22 12.76
C THR A 35 -21.90 -5.89 13.87
N GLY A 36 -22.24 -4.89 14.71
CA GLY A 36 -21.44 -4.48 15.86
C GLY A 36 -21.47 -5.51 16.98
N LYS A 37 -20.49 -5.47 17.89
CA LYS A 37 -20.44 -6.34 19.08
C LYS A 37 -21.65 -6.16 20.02
N ASP A 38 -22.30 -5.00 19.95
CA ASP A 38 -23.53 -4.66 20.67
C ASP A 38 -24.80 -5.19 19.98
N GLY A 39 -24.67 -5.90 18.86
CA GLY A 39 -25.79 -6.38 18.04
C GLY A 39 -26.40 -5.30 17.14
N SER A 40 -25.82 -4.08 17.08
CA SER A 40 -26.27 -3.06 16.15
C SER A 40 -25.93 -3.44 14.71
N LEU A 41 -26.89 -3.30 13.80
CA LEU A 41 -26.66 -3.46 12.37
C LEU A 41 -26.17 -2.14 11.75
N TRP A 42 -25.16 -2.24 10.88
CA TRP A 42 -24.52 -1.11 10.21
C TRP A 42 -24.60 -1.27 8.70
N GLY A 43 -24.81 -0.16 8.00
CA GLY A 43 -24.84 -0.08 6.54
C GLY A 43 -23.82 0.94 6.03
N TRP A 44 -23.61 0.95 4.72
CA TRP A 44 -22.77 1.92 4.02
C TRP A 44 -23.65 2.70 3.04
N GLU A 45 -23.83 4.00 3.28
CA GLU A 45 -24.66 4.86 2.44
C GLU A 45 -24.07 6.27 2.39
N ASN A 46 -24.11 6.90 1.21
CA ASN A 46 -23.56 8.24 0.99
C ASN A 46 -22.10 8.37 1.49
N GLU A 47 -21.26 7.37 1.17
CA GLU A 47 -19.83 7.35 1.50
C GLU A 47 -19.53 7.38 3.01
N SER A 48 -20.49 6.96 3.85
CA SER A 48 -20.31 6.93 5.30
C SER A 48 -20.94 5.69 5.95
N PHE A 49 -20.38 5.29 7.09
CA PHE A 49 -21.00 4.28 7.95
C PHE A 49 -22.24 4.88 8.63
N CYS A 50 -23.36 4.16 8.52
CA CYS A 50 -24.61 4.54 9.14
C CYS A 50 -25.20 3.39 9.96
N ARG A 51 -25.94 3.72 11.03
CA ARG A 51 -26.62 2.72 11.87
C ARG A 51 -27.98 2.40 11.27
N ILE A 52 -28.25 1.12 11.05
CA ILE A 52 -29.51 0.66 10.44
C ILE A 52 -30.63 0.76 11.48
N SER A 53 -31.73 1.40 11.08
CA SER A 53 -32.90 1.63 11.93
C SER A 53 -33.55 0.32 12.40
N LYS A 54 -34.02 0.29 13.65
CA LYS A 54 -34.79 -0.85 14.22
C LYS A 54 -35.99 -1.29 13.36
N LYS A 55 -36.52 -0.39 12.52
CA LYS A 55 -37.60 -0.69 11.57
C LYS A 55 -37.22 -1.73 10.50
N CYS A 56 -35.94 -1.85 10.18
CA CYS A 56 -35.45 -2.84 9.21
C CYS A 56 -35.38 -4.28 9.76
N TYR A 57 -35.50 -4.44 11.08
CA TYR A 57 -35.31 -5.72 11.76
C TYR A 57 -36.55 -6.62 11.63
N SER A 58 -37.71 -6.04 11.28
CA SER A 58 -38.99 -6.75 11.21
C SER A 58 -39.27 -7.40 9.85
N THR A 59 -38.44 -7.17 8.83
CA THR A 59 -38.55 -7.88 7.54
C THR A 59 -37.80 -9.20 7.57
N THR A 60 -38.29 -10.12 8.40
CA THR A 60 -37.90 -11.52 8.37
C THR A 60 -38.39 -12.13 7.04
N THR A 61 -37.42 -12.47 6.19
CA THR A 61 -37.50 -13.51 5.15
C THR A 61 -38.39 -13.26 3.93
N LYS A 62 -37.88 -12.51 2.94
CA LYS A 62 -38.02 -12.94 1.55
C LYS A 62 -36.65 -13.28 1.01
N LYS A 63 -36.36 -14.59 0.91
CA LYS A 63 -35.21 -15.13 0.15
C LYS A 63 -35.25 -14.52 -1.25
N VAL A 64 -34.35 -13.59 -1.54
CA VAL A 64 -34.08 -13.19 -2.92
C VAL A 64 -33.35 -14.34 -3.58
N LYS A 65 -34.10 -15.15 -4.35
CA LYS A 65 -33.51 -16.06 -5.34
C LYS A 65 -32.80 -15.19 -6.37
N THR A 66 -31.48 -15.28 -6.42
CA THR A 66 -30.65 -14.73 -7.48
C THR A 66 -31.05 -15.40 -8.80
N SER A 67 -31.94 -14.77 -9.55
CA SER A 67 -32.29 -15.13 -10.92
C SER A 67 -31.51 -14.22 -11.84
N THR A 68 -30.45 -14.76 -12.46
CA THR A 68 -29.69 -14.13 -13.54
C THR A 68 -30.63 -13.84 -14.71
N LYS A 69 -31.12 -12.59 -14.82
CA LYS A 69 -31.93 -12.13 -15.96
C LYS A 69 -31.13 -11.13 -16.78
N LYS A 70 -30.61 -11.64 -17.90
CA LYS A 70 -30.00 -10.89 -19.01
C LYS A 70 -30.97 -9.76 -19.42
N THR A 71 -30.58 -8.51 -19.14
CA THR A 71 -31.40 -7.33 -19.49
C THR A 71 -30.70 -6.55 -20.58
N THR A 72 -31.27 -6.62 -21.77
CA THR A 72 -30.96 -5.84 -22.96
C THR A 72 -31.20 -4.35 -22.67
N LYS A 73 -30.15 -3.54 -22.82
CA LYS A 73 -30.18 -2.08 -22.58
C LYS A 73 -30.92 -1.40 -23.73
N LYS A 74 -32.16 -0.96 -23.50
CA LYS A 74 -32.92 -0.10 -24.41
C LYS A 74 -32.60 1.37 -24.09
N THR A 75 -31.80 1.98 -24.95
CA THR A 75 -31.44 3.40 -24.91
C THR A 75 -32.69 4.26 -25.06
N THR A 76 -32.97 5.12 -24.08
CA THR A 76 -33.98 6.16 -24.21
C THR A 76 -33.32 7.51 -23.95
N THR A 77 -33.17 8.28 -25.01
CA THR A 77 -32.55 9.60 -25.05
C THR A 77 -33.45 10.60 -24.33
N LYS A 78 -33.01 11.13 -23.18
CA LYS A 78 -33.60 12.34 -22.58
C LYS A 78 -32.74 13.55 -22.93
N LYS A 79 -33.36 14.44 -23.70
CA LYS A 79 -32.89 15.74 -24.16
C LYS A 79 -32.69 16.69 -22.97
N LEU A 80 -31.44 17.04 -22.66
CA LEU A 80 -31.09 18.06 -21.68
C LEU A 80 -30.97 19.41 -22.38
N THR A 81 -31.84 20.35 -22.04
CA THR A 81 -31.83 21.74 -22.51
C THR A 81 -30.81 22.56 -21.73
N THR A 82 -29.80 23.06 -22.43
CA THR A 82 -28.74 23.94 -21.91
C THR A 82 -29.26 25.36 -21.71
N LYS A 83 -29.25 25.87 -20.47
CA LYS A 83 -29.43 27.31 -20.19
C LYS A 83 -28.10 28.03 -20.36
N LYS A 84 -28.13 29.07 -21.21
CA LYS A 84 -27.05 30.01 -21.53
C LYS A 84 -26.78 30.92 -20.33
N LEU A 85 -25.59 30.81 -19.74
CA LEU A 85 -25.08 31.77 -18.75
C LEU A 85 -23.96 32.59 -19.41
N THR A 86 -24.24 33.87 -19.61
CA THR A 86 -23.28 34.88 -20.05
C THR A 86 -22.54 35.45 -18.85
N THR A 87 -21.21 35.34 -18.83
CA THR A 87 -20.36 36.07 -17.89
C THR A 87 -19.13 36.66 -18.57
N LYS A 88 -18.78 37.84 -18.08
CA LYS A 88 -17.94 38.88 -18.68
C LYS A 88 -16.49 38.47 -18.95
N LYS A 89 -15.99 39.07 -20.03
CA LYS A 89 -14.59 39.08 -20.49
C LYS A 89 -13.72 39.87 -19.50
N THR A 90 -12.78 39.20 -18.84
CA THR A 90 -11.64 39.84 -18.16
C THR A 90 -10.38 39.42 -18.90
N LYS A 91 -9.66 40.42 -19.42
CA LYS A 91 -8.43 40.29 -20.19
C LYS A 91 -7.26 40.10 -19.21
N VAL A 92 -6.71 38.89 -19.16
CA VAL A 92 -5.44 38.61 -18.47
C VAL A 92 -4.47 38.06 -19.51
N THR A 93 -3.36 38.77 -19.66
CA THR A 93 -2.22 38.44 -20.52
C THR A 93 -1.39 37.38 -19.83
N ALA A 94 -1.17 36.22 -20.47
CA ALA A 94 -0.25 35.19 -19.99
C ALA A 94 0.68 34.77 -21.13
N ASN A 95 1.97 34.71 -20.80
CA ASN A 95 3.07 34.31 -21.67
C ASN A 95 2.94 32.84 -22.07
N VAL A 96 3.12 32.58 -23.37
CA VAL A 96 3.14 31.25 -23.97
C VAL A 96 4.55 30.69 -23.83
N ALA A 97 4.73 29.66 -23.00
CA ALA A 97 5.87 28.76 -23.07
C ALA A 97 5.46 27.56 -23.93
N THR A 98 6.22 27.32 -24.99
CA THR A 98 6.01 26.24 -25.95
C THR A 98 6.47 24.92 -25.35
N GLU A 99 5.52 24.05 -25.02
CA GLU A 99 5.73 22.67 -24.63
C GLU A 99 6.01 21.83 -25.90
N VAL A 100 7.22 21.30 -26.02
CA VAL A 100 7.61 20.39 -27.10
C VAL A 100 7.39 18.95 -26.59
N ALA A 101 6.48 18.22 -27.25
CA ALA A 101 6.24 16.82 -26.96
C ALA A 101 7.49 15.97 -27.26
N PRO A 102 7.91 15.06 -26.35
CA PRO A 102 9.01 14.14 -26.63
C PRO A 102 8.56 13.13 -27.68
N THR A 103 9.18 13.21 -28.86
CA THR A 103 9.03 12.21 -29.93
C THR A 103 9.99 11.06 -29.61
N THR A 104 9.46 9.96 -29.09
CA THR A 104 10.21 8.71 -28.91
C THR A 104 10.45 8.10 -30.30
N THR A 105 11.66 8.23 -30.81
CA THR A 105 12.09 7.61 -32.07
C THR A 105 12.32 6.12 -31.84
N ILE A 106 11.28 5.31 -32.09
CA ILE A 106 11.40 3.84 -32.15
C ILE A 106 12.27 3.51 -33.37
N PRO A 107 13.33 2.69 -33.25
CA PRO A 107 14.11 2.21 -34.38
C PRO A 107 13.20 1.52 -35.40
N ALA A 108 13.39 1.84 -36.68
CA ALA A 108 12.54 1.41 -37.79
C ALA A 108 12.14 -0.08 -37.69
N THR A 109 10.83 -0.31 -37.63
CA THR A 109 10.20 -1.63 -37.70
C THR A 109 10.69 -2.35 -38.95
N ILE A 110 11.47 -3.42 -38.76
CA ILE A 110 11.77 -4.37 -39.83
C ILE A 110 10.42 -4.88 -40.36
N PRO A 111 10.15 -4.86 -41.67
CA PRO A 111 8.87 -5.27 -42.22
C PRO A 111 8.53 -6.70 -41.78
N PRO A 112 7.28 -6.98 -41.36
CA PRO A 112 6.90 -8.29 -40.85
C PRO A 112 7.13 -9.35 -41.93
N ALA A 113 8.03 -10.29 -41.62
CA ALA A 113 8.21 -11.48 -42.42
C ALA A 113 6.86 -12.24 -42.51
N PRO A 114 6.55 -12.88 -43.64
CA PRO A 114 5.28 -13.57 -43.84
C PRO A 114 5.06 -14.61 -42.74
N ILE A 115 3.89 -14.51 -42.09
CA ILE A 115 3.45 -15.37 -40.99
C ILE A 115 3.42 -16.81 -41.51
N LYS A 116 4.43 -17.60 -41.12
CA LYS A 116 4.44 -19.05 -41.31
C LYS A 116 3.40 -19.66 -40.38
N THR A 117 2.51 -20.46 -40.94
CA THR A 117 1.50 -21.28 -40.25
C THR A 117 2.09 -21.99 -39.02
N SER A 118 1.44 -21.79 -37.87
CA SER A 118 1.89 -22.25 -36.56
C SER A 118 1.95 -23.78 -36.48
N GLY A 119 3.16 -24.29 -36.23
CA GLY A 119 3.35 -25.65 -35.73
C GLY A 119 2.99 -25.72 -34.24
N PRO A 120 2.85 -26.92 -33.66
CA PRO A 120 2.64 -27.07 -32.23
C PRO A 120 3.81 -26.43 -31.46
N HIS A 121 3.49 -25.63 -30.43
CA HIS A 121 4.49 -25.04 -29.55
C HIS A 121 5.31 -26.12 -28.83
N GLN A 122 6.61 -25.89 -28.74
CA GLN A 122 7.51 -26.69 -27.91
C GLN A 122 7.58 -26.10 -26.50
N THR A 123 8.02 -26.90 -25.52
CA THR A 123 8.33 -26.43 -24.17
C THR A 123 9.80 -26.69 -23.86
N ASN A 124 10.47 -25.74 -23.23
CA ASN A 124 11.86 -25.91 -22.79
C ASN A 124 11.96 -26.87 -21.59
N ALA A 125 13.18 -27.14 -21.11
CA ALA A 125 13.42 -28.02 -19.96
C ALA A 125 12.77 -27.54 -18.64
N ARG A 126 12.37 -26.26 -18.55
CA ARG A 126 11.65 -25.68 -17.40
C ARG A 126 10.13 -25.73 -17.58
N GLY A 127 9.62 -26.33 -18.66
CA GLY A 127 8.20 -26.39 -18.99
C GLY A 127 7.62 -25.08 -19.53
N GLN A 128 8.46 -24.09 -19.87
CA GLN A 128 7.99 -22.83 -20.45
C GLN A 128 7.78 -23.00 -21.96
N MET A 129 6.69 -22.44 -22.48
CA MET A 129 6.35 -22.47 -23.91
C MET A 129 7.40 -21.70 -24.71
N ILE A 130 7.87 -22.24 -25.83
CA ILE A 130 8.79 -21.58 -26.76
C ILE A 130 7.97 -20.92 -27.87
N CYS A 131 8.21 -19.64 -28.16
CA CYS A 131 7.51 -18.93 -29.22
C CYS A 131 7.84 -19.54 -30.57
N ASN A 132 6.89 -19.62 -31.49
CA ASN A 132 7.12 -20.05 -32.86
C ASN A 132 7.71 -18.91 -33.70
N ALA A 133 7.23 -17.68 -33.53
CA ALA A 133 7.85 -16.49 -34.09
C ALA A 133 8.97 -15.97 -33.18
N CYS A 134 9.70 -14.99 -33.71
CA CYS A 134 10.87 -14.38 -33.08
C CYS A 134 10.60 -12.92 -32.71
N THR A 135 9.34 -12.59 -32.44
CA THR A 135 8.92 -11.25 -32.06
C THR A 135 9.01 -11.10 -30.56
N VAL A 136 10.03 -10.37 -30.10
CA VAL A 136 10.22 -10.02 -28.69
C VAL A 136 9.23 -8.92 -28.33
N THR A 137 8.42 -9.16 -27.29
CA THR A 137 7.48 -8.19 -26.72
C THR A 137 7.86 -7.77 -25.30
N ALA A 138 8.73 -8.52 -24.63
CA ALA A 138 9.24 -8.20 -23.30
C ALA A 138 10.60 -8.88 -23.04
N THR A 139 11.33 -8.38 -22.05
CA THR A 139 12.56 -9.01 -21.54
C THR A 139 12.34 -9.33 -20.06
N GLY A 140 12.61 -10.58 -19.67
CA GLY A 140 12.50 -11.03 -18.29
C GLY A 140 13.69 -10.55 -17.46
N GLY A 141 13.54 -10.52 -16.14
CA GLY A 141 14.62 -10.12 -15.22
C GLY A 141 15.84 -11.04 -15.23
N ASP A 142 15.74 -12.23 -15.82
CA ASP A 142 16.84 -13.17 -16.07
C ASP A 142 17.49 -12.98 -17.45
N ASN A 143 17.20 -11.87 -18.14
CA ASN A 143 17.54 -11.57 -19.53
C ASN A 143 16.91 -12.51 -20.56
N SER A 144 15.96 -13.38 -20.18
CA SER A 144 15.21 -14.17 -21.15
C SER A 144 14.35 -13.25 -22.02
N LEU A 145 14.35 -13.46 -23.34
CA LEU A 145 13.48 -12.75 -24.26
C LEU A 145 12.09 -13.41 -24.30
N TRP A 146 11.03 -12.63 -24.21
CA TRP A 146 9.64 -13.12 -24.19
C TRP A 146 8.84 -12.57 -25.35
N GLY A 147 7.96 -13.40 -25.91
CA GLY A 147 6.95 -13.05 -26.89
C GLY A 147 5.55 -13.43 -26.42
N TYR A 148 4.54 -13.10 -27.22
CA TYR A 148 3.15 -13.45 -26.97
C TYR A 148 2.52 -14.03 -28.23
N GLU A 149 2.11 -15.30 -28.17
CA GLU A 149 1.56 -16.06 -29.29
C GLU A 149 0.45 -17.00 -28.80
N ASP A 150 -0.58 -17.19 -29.63
CA ASP A 150 -1.72 -18.08 -29.32
C ASP A 150 -2.31 -17.85 -27.91
N ASP A 151 -2.47 -16.57 -27.55
CA ASP A 151 -2.99 -16.08 -26.26
C ASP A 151 -2.19 -16.53 -25.03
N LYS A 152 -0.88 -16.81 -25.20
CA LYS A 152 0.02 -17.22 -24.11
C LYS A 152 1.38 -16.56 -24.25
N SER A 153 2.02 -16.29 -23.11
CA SER A 153 3.41 -15.86 -23.07
C SER A 153 4.34 -17.03 -23.40
N CYS A 154 5.39 -16.76 -24.17
CA CYS A 154 6.38 -17.73 -24.53
C CYS A 154 7.79 -17.15 -24.49
N VAL A 155 8.79 -18.02 -24.31
CA VAL A 155 10.20 -17.68 -24.32
C VAL A 155 10.71 -17.75 -25.76
N ILE A 156 11.46 -16.74 -26.17
CA ILE A 156 12.09 -16.67 -27.49
C ILE A 156 13.38 -17.48 -27.43
N ASP A 157 13.47 -18.51 -28.27
CA ASP A 157 14.70 -19.29 -28.42
C ASP A 157 15.74 -18.48 -29.20
N GLU A 158 16.73 -17.94 -28.48
CA GLU A 158 17.79 -17.07 -29.04
C GLU A 158 18.58 -17.76 -30.17
N VAL A 159 18.84 -19.06 -30.06
CA VAL A 159 19.59 -19.84 -31.06
C VAL A 159 18.75 -19.99 -32.31
N ARG A 160 17.48 -20.40 -32.15
CA ARG A 160 16.54 -20.60 -33.26
C ARG A 160 16.21 -19.29 -33.97
N CYS A 161 16.08 -18.22 -33.22
CA CYS A 161 15.72 -16.90 -33.73
C CYS A 161 16.94 -16.09 -34.21
N ASN A 162 18.15 -16.61 -34.00
CA ASN A 162 19.41 -15.91 -34.30
C ASN A 162 19.40 -14.48 -33.75
N VAL A 163 18.76 -14.29 -32.59
CA VAL A 163 18.82 -13.03 -31.87
C VAL A 163 20.19 -13.06 -31.24
N LYS A 164 21.10 -12.23 -31.74
CA LYS A 164 22.31 -11.95 -30.97
C LYS A 164 21.78 -11.37 -29.68
N SER A 165 21.93 -12.11 -28.58
CA SER A 165 21.77 -11.57 -27.23
C SER A 165 22.67 -10.34 -27.20
N ALA A 166 22.06 -9.19 -27.48
CA ALA A 166 22.69 -7.94 -27.18
C ALA A 166 22.67 -8.01 -25.66
N THR A 167 23.84 -8.28 -25.08
CA THR A 167 24.13 -7.82 -23.74
C THR A 167 23.97 -6.31 -23.84
N GLU A 168 22.72 -5.83 -23.85
CA GLU A 168 22.39 -4.43 -23.77
C GLU A 168 22.75 -4.08 -22.33
N THR A 169 24.05 -3.84 -22.12
CA THR A 169 24.43 -2.71 -21.29
C THR A 169 23.52 -1.59 -21.72
N ALA A 170 22.60 -1.21 -20.83
CA ALA A 170 21.71 -0.08 -21.04
C ALA A 170 22.54 1.05 -21.68
N PRO A 171 22.01 1.71 -22.73
CA PRO A 171 22.75 2.78 -23.39
C PRO A 171 23.32 3.71 -22.31
N PRO A 172 24.61 4.07 -22.39
CA PRO A 172 25.25 4.83 -21.33
C PRO A 172 24.42 6.09 -21.07
N PRO A 173 24.26 6.49 -19.79
CA PRO A 173 23.49 7.69 -19.48
C PRO A 173 24.04 8.86 -20.29
N ASN A 174 23.16 9.65 -20.89
CA ASN A 174 23.60 10.81 -21.65
C ASN A 174 24.21 11.87 -20.71
N ASP A 175 24.93 12.84 -21.29
CA ASP A 175 25.64 13.89 -20.53
C ASP A 175 24.72 14.72 -19.64
N VAL A 176 23.44 14.88 -20.01
CA VAL A 176 22.46 15.63 -19.22
C VAL A 176 22.14 14.87 -17.94
N ALA A 177 21.88 13.57 -18.03
CA ALA A 177 21.63 12.72 -16.86
C ALA A 177 22.85 12.66 -15.94
N LEU A 178 24.06 12.61 -16.48
CA LEU A 178 25.31 12.64 -15.70
C LEU A 178 25.53 13.98 -14.98
N ALA A 179 25.07 15.10 -15.56
CA ALA A 179 25.19 16.42 -14.96
C ALA A 179 24.13 16.69 -13.88
N ASN A 180 22.92 16.14 -14.06
CA ASN A 180 21.76 16.46 -13.22
C ASN A 180 21.54 15.50 -12.05
N HIS A 181 22.10 14.29 -12.11
CA HIS A 181 21.85 13.25 -11.10
C HIS A 181 23.11 12.94 -10.29
N GLN A 182 22.90 12.66 -9.00
CA GLN A 182 23.94 12.08 -8.15
C GLN A 182 24.09 10.59 -8.44
N LYS A 183 25.26 10.01 -8.15
CA LYS A 183 25.47 8.56 -8.21
C LYS A 183 25.47 7.97 -6.80
N ASP A 184 24.90 6.78 -6.67
CA ASP A 184 25.05 5.98 -5.45
C ASP A 184 26.46 5.34 -5.36
N GLY A 185 26.70 4.58 -4.28
CA GLY A 185 27.97 3.87 -4.08
C GLY A 185 28.25 2.76 -5.11
N SER A 186 27.24 2.35 -5.89
CA SER A 186 27.34 1.35 -6.95
C SER A 186 27.49 1.96 -8.35
N GLY A 187 27.45 3.29 -8.46
CA GLY A 187 27.59 4.03 -9.71
C GLY A 187 26.28 4.24 -10.48
N ASN A 188 25.13 3.87 -9.91
CA ASN A 188 23.81 4.11 -10.49
C ASN A 188 23.38 5.56 -10.27
N LEU A 189 22.68 6.15 -11.23
CA LEU A 189 22.11 7.50 -11.05
C LEU A 189 20.97 7.46 -10.03
N ILE A 190 20.84 8.49 -9.19
CA ILE A 190 19.75 8.69 -8.23
C ILE A 190 18.75 9.67 -8.84
N CYS A 191 17.46 9.31 -8.91
CA CYS A 191 16.43 10.18 -9.47
C CYS A 191 16.24 11.46 -8.67
N ASN A 192 15.98 12.56 -9.38
CA ASN A 192 15.66 13.83 -8.78
C ASN A 192 14.20 13.86 -8.30
N GLY A 193 13.29 13.30 -9.10
CA GLY A 193 11.90 13.07 -8.75
C GLY A 193 11.66 11.69 -8.10
N CYS A 194 10.38 11.45 -7.82
CA CYS A 194 9.91 10.28 -7.07
C CYS A 194 8.92 9.42 -7.88
N ASN A 195 8.94 9.59 -9.21
CA ASN A 195 8.07 8.83 -10.10
C ASN A 195 8.67 7.45 -10.38
N VAL A 196 8.09 6.42 -9.77
CA VAL A 196 8.53 5.04 -9.94
C VAL A 196 7.97 4.51 -11.26
N THR A 197 8.84 4.09 -12.17
CA THR A 197 8.46 3.44 -13.42
C THR A 197 8.62 1.92 -13.36
N GLU A 198 9.51 1.42 -12.50
CA GLU A 198 9.79 -0.01 -12.38
C GLU A 198 10.31 -0.36 -10.96
N THR A 199 10.20 -1.63 -10.58
CA THR A 199 10.80 -2.18 -9.35
C THR A 199 11.75 -3.31 -9.71
N GLY A 200 13.03 -3.17 -9.37
CA GLY A 200 14.06 -4.16 -9.62
C GLY A 200 13.88 -5.43 -8.79
N GLY A 201 14.54 -6.51 -9.18
CA GLY A 201 14.50 -7.79 -8.45
C GLY A 201 15.06 -7.74 -7.02
N ASP A 202 15.92 -6.76 -6.75
CA ASP A 202 16.46 -6.43 -5.43
C ASP A 202 15.52 -5.52 -4.60
N GLN A 203 14.33 -5.23 -5.12
CA GLN A 203 13.37 -4.27 -4.59
C GLN A 203 13.83 -2.81 -4.65
N SER A 204 14.86 -2.49 -5.42
CA SER A 204 15.17 -1.09 -5.72
C SER A 204 14.05 -0.50 -6.57
N LEU A 205 13.65 0.74 -6.29
CA LEU A 205 12.68 1.47 -7.10
C LEU A 205 13.44 2.20 -8.19
N TRP A 206 12.98 2.09 -9.42
CA TRP A 206 13.60 2.72 -10.57
C TRP A 206 12.64 3.74 -11.19
N GLY A 207 13.19 4.86 -11.60
CA GLY A 207 12.53 5.89 -12.38
C GLY A 207 13.26 6.12 -13.69
N TYR A 208 12.66 6.94 -14.56
CA TYR A 208 13.24 7.35 -15.82
C TYR A 208 13.21 8.88 -15.92
N GLU A 209 14.38 9.51 -15.87
CA GLU A 209 14.55 10.96 -15.89
C GLU A 209 15.72 11.32 -16.82
N ASP A 210 15.62 12.44 -17.53
CA ASP A 210 16.66 12.91 -18.45
C ASP A 210 17.15 11.84 -19.47
N ASN A 211 16.23 11.02 -19.97
CA ASN A 211 16.49 9.87 -20.87
C ASN A 211 17.47 8.83 -20.31
N ALA A 212 17.50 8.63 -18.99
CA ALA A 212 18.28 7.60 -18.32
C ALA A 212 17.48 6.94 -17.18
N SER A 213 17.77 5.66 -16.92
CA SER A 213 17.26 4.98 -15.74
C SER A 213 18.01 5.44 -14.49
N CYS A 214 17.28 5.69 -13.42
CA CYS A 214 17.82 6.10 -12.13
C CYS A 214 17.13 5.38 -10.98
N ILE A 215 17.82 5.22 -9.86
CA ILE A 215 17.31 4.64 -8.62
C ILE A 215 16.60 5.74 -7.83
N ILE A 216 15.39 5.46 -7.36
CA ILE A 216 14.60 6.37 -6.54
C ILE A 216 15.09 6.29 -5.09
N ASP A 217 15.52 7.43 -4.54
CA ASP A 217 15.87 7.54 -3.12
C ASP A 217 14.61 7.51 -2.27
N ARG A 218 14.38 6.38 -1.59
CA ARG A 218 13.23 6.15 -0.70
C ARG A 218 13.15 7.15 0.45
N VAL A 219 14.29 7.56 1.00
CA VAL A 219 14.34 8.52 2.11
C VAL A 219 13.94 9.90 1.63
N LYS A 220 14.53 10.36 0.52
CA LYS A 220 14.20 11.65 -0.10
C LYS A 220 12.73 11.70 -0.55
N CYS A 221 12.25 10.60 -1.12
CA CYS A 221 10.90 10.51 -1.67
C CYS A 221 9.83 10.17 -0.65
N LYS A 222 10.21 9.90 0.61
CA LYS A 222 9.29 9.43 1.67
C LYS A 222 8.48 8.22 1.21
N LEU A 223 9.09 7.39 0.36
CA LEU A 223 8.49 6.14 -0.09
C LEU A 223 8.85 5.12 0.96
N GLU A 224 7.83 4.53 1.58
CA GLU A 224 8.04 3.48 2.56
C GLU A 224 8.84 2.34 1.93
N ALA A 225 9.78 1.77 2.71
CA ALA A 225 10.45 0.56 2.28
C ALA A 225 9.38 -0.51 2.00
N PRO A 226 9.53 -1.35 0.95
CA PRO A 226 8.62 -2.47 0.77
C PRO A 226 8.77 -3.28 2.04
N LYS A 227 7.64 -3.60 2.65
CA LYS A 227 7.61 -4.54 3.76
C LYS A 227 8.26 -5.81 3.24
N LYS A 228 9.51 -6.09 3.64
CA LYS A 228 10.12 -7.40 3.42
C LYS A 228 9.30 -8.37 4.27
N ASN A 229 8.25 -8.95 3.70
CA ASN A 229 7.81 -10.26 4.16
C ASN A 229 9.01 -11.15 3.87
N LYS A 230 9.71 -11.61 4.91
CA LYS A 230 10.74 -12.62 4.72
C LYS A 230 10.03 -13.85 4.14
N ASP A 231 10.28 -14.05 2.85
CA ASP A 231 10.49 -15.32 2.16
C ASP A 231 9.31 -16.23 1.77
N ASP A 232 8.06 -15.97 2.15
CA ASP A 232 6.96 -16.89 1.81
C ASP A 232 5.80 -16.30 0.98
N GLY A 233 5.83 -14.99 0.69
CA GLY A 233 4.79 -14.33 -0.12
C GLY A 233 3.41 -14.27 0.55
N ILE A 234 3.32 -14.61 1.84
CA ILE A 234 2.06 -14.58 2.60
C ILE A 234 1.80 -13.14 3.05
N PRO A 235 0.61 -12.56 2.80
CA PRO A 235 0.31 -11.20 3.23
C PRO A 235 0.19 -11.11 4.76
N ILE A 236 0.52 -9.94 5.31
CA ILE A 236 0.26 -9.64 6.73
C ILE A 236 -1.18 -9.13 6.85
N CYS A 237 -1.89 -9.56 7.88
CA CYS A 237 -3.25 -9.10 8.14
C CYS A 237 -3.27 -7.62 8.52
N ASP A 238 -4.29 -6.91 8.06
CA ASP A 238 -4.58 -5.53 8.43
C ASP A 238 -5.16 -5.43 9.86
N THR A 239 -5.75 -6.52 10.36
CA THR A 239 -6.30 -6.58 11.71
C THR A 239 -5.50 -7.49 12.63
N CYS A 240 -5.46 -7.11 13.91
CA CYS A 240 -4.89 -7.90 14.99
C CYS A 240 -5.84 -8.98 15.54
N VAL A 241 -6.61 -9.63 14.66
CA VAL A 241 -7.52 -10.72 15.03
C VAL A 241 -6.89 -12.04 14.59
N ALA A 242 -6.33 -12.80 15.53
CA ALA A 242 -5.90 -14.16 15.24
C ALA A 242 -7.09 -15.13 15.38
N LEU A 243 -7.42 -15.84 14.31
CA LEU A 243 -8.44 -16.90 14.32
C LEU A 243 -7.81 -18.27 14.57
N GLU A 244 -6.58 -18.46 14.13
CA GLU A 244 -5.86 -19.73 14.20
C GLU A 244 -4.44 -19.50 14.73
N THR A 245 -3.98 -20.42 15.57
CA THR A 245 -2.59 -20.50 16.03
C THR A 245 -2.05 -21.86 15.60
N HIS A 246 -1.00 -21.85 14.79
CA HIS A 246 -0.36 -23.08 14.32
C HIS A 246 0.65 -23.62 15.34
N SER A 247 1.13 -24.84 15.12
CA SER A 247 2.08 -25.52 16.00
C SER A 247 3.44 -24.82 16.11
N ASP A 248 3.81 -24.04 15.10
CA ASP A 248 5.01 -23.20 15.07
C ASP A 248 4.81 -21.83 15.75
N THR A 249 3.69 -21.66 16.47
CA THR A 249 3.26 -20.43 17.15
C THR A 249 2.87 -19.27 16.22
N THR A 250 2.86 -19.48 14.90
CA THR A 250 2.38 -18.47 13.95
C THR A 250 0.89 -18.24 14.11
N LEU A 251 0.49 -16.96 14.03
CA LEU A 251 -0.90 -16.54 14.15
C LEU A 251 -1.46 -16.19 12.77
N TRP A 252 -2.69 -16.62 12.52
CA TRP A 252 -3.31 -16.51 11.20
C TRP A 252 -4.72 -15.95 11.29
N ASN A 253 -5.11 -15.25 10.22
CA ASN A 253 -6.46 -14.78 9.98
C ASN A 253 -6.81 -14.93 8.49
N TYR A 254 -8.06 -14.63 8.15
CA TYR A 254 -8.54 -14.61 6.79
C TYR A 254 -9.18 -13.26 6.47
N GLU A 255 -8.55 -12.49 5.59
CA GLU A 255 -8.98 -11.15 5.22
C GLU A 255 -9.09 -11.04 3.69
N ASN A 256 -10.16 -10.43 3.21
CA ASN A 256 -10.40 -10.22 1.77
C ASN A 256 -10.33 -11.50 0.92
N GLY A 257 -10.74 -12.65 1.48
CA GLY A 257 -10.72 -13.92 0.74
C GLY A 257 -9.34 -14.57 0.66
N LYS A 258 -8.37 -14.15 1.48
CA LYS A 258 -7.00 -14.71 1.51
C LYS A 258 -6.55 -14.95 2.94
N ALA A 259 -5.77 -16.01 3.12
CA ALA A 259 -5.07 -16.25 4.37
C ALA A 259 -3.98 -15.20 4.53
N CYS A 260 -3.87 -14.64 5.73
CA CYS A 260 -2.87 -13.65 6.08
C CYS A 260 -2.27 -13.99 7.45
N ARG A 261 -1.05 -13.51 7.70
CA ARG A 261 -0.33 -13.71 8.95
C ARG A 261 -0.57 -12.54 9.90
N VAL A 262 -0.92 -12.83 11.14
CA VAL A 262 -1.05 -11.85 12.22
C VAL A 262 0.27 -11.79 12.98
N ILE A 263 0.90 -10.63 13.07
CA ILE A 263 2.19 -10.50 13.75
C ILE A 263 1.97 -10.28 15.25
N GLY A 264 2.31 -11.28 16.07
CA GLY A 264 2.09 -11.24 17.51
C GLY A 264 2.69 -10.01 18.20
N SER A 265 3.94 -9.67 17.87
CA SER A 265 4.65 -8.49 18.40
C SER A 265 3.98 -7.16 18.07
N ARG A 266 3.34 -7.05 16.89
CA ARG A 266 2.56 -5.86 16.47
C ARG A 266 1.16 -5.83 17.05
N CYS A 267 0.63 -6.99 17.39
CA CYS A 267 -0.74 -7.14 17.83
C CYS A 267 -0.89 -7.30 19.34
N ASN A 268 0.20 -7.19 20.10
CA ASN A 268 0.23 -7.44 21.53
C ASN A 268 -0.34 -8.83 21.87
N ILE A 269 -0.03 -9.82 21.02
CA ILE A 269 -0.39 -11.23 21.21
C ILE A 269 0.92 -12.00 21.36
N ASN A 270 1.09 -12.68 22.50
CA ASN A 270 2.24 -13.56 22.70
C ASN A 270 1.79 -15.01 22.62
N SER A 271 1.99 -15.62 21.44
CA SER A 271 1.80 -17.05 21.21
C SER A 271 3.07 -17.88 21.43
N THR A 272 4.20 -17.22 21.64
CA THR A 272 5.51 -17.86 21.78
C THR A 272 5.75 -18.30 23.23
N PRO A 273 6.70 -19.23 23.48
CA PRO A 273 7.09 -19.58 24.85
C PRO A 273 7.92 -18.48 25.54
N TYR A 274 8.38 -17.46 24.80
CA TYR A 274 9.22 -16.39 25.32
C TYR A 274 8.38 -15.32 26.00
N SER A 275 8.88 -14.71 27.09
CA SER A 275 8.21 -13.57 27.72
C SER A 275 8.33 -12.31 26.87
N TRP A 276 7.50 -11.29 27.15
CA TRP A 276 7.73 -9.94 26.61
C TRP A 276 9.05 -9.36 27.14
N CYS A 277 9.80 -8.67 26.27
CA CYS A 277 10.94 -7.85 26.68
C CYS A 277 10.45 -6.68 27.55
N LYS A 278 11.27 -6.26 28.51
CA LYS A 278 11.02 -5.05 29.31
C LYS A 278 11.43 -3.79 28.54
N GLY A 279 12.47 -3.89 27.71
CA GLY A 279 12.92 -2.88 26.78
C GLY A 279 12.38 -3.11 25.36
N CYS A 280 12.74 -2.17 24.49
CA CYS A 280 12.25 -2.10 23.11
C CYS A 280 13.33 -2.38 22.07
N VAL A 281 14.49 -2.90 22.48
CA VAL A 281 15.60 -3.16 21.56
C VAL A 281 15.33 -4.43 20.77
N VAL A 282 15.03 -4.28 19.49
CA VAL A 282 14.90 -5.41 18.55
C VAL A 282 16.29 -5.87 18.14
N THR A 283 16.61 -7.14 18.40
CA THR A 283 17.86 -7.78 17.98
C THR A 283 17.67 -8.65 16.75
N GLU A 284 16.47 -9.18 16.54
CA GLU A 284 16.16 -10.07 15.41
C GLU A 284 14.67 -10.02 15.03
N TYR A 285 14.35 -10.42 13.79
CA TYR A 285 12.98 -10.69 13.35
C TYR A 285 12.84 -12.16 12.96
N GLY A 286 11.84 -12.83 13.57
CA GLY A 286 11.48 -14.21 13.27
C GLY A 286 11.01 -14.40 11.83
N GLY A 287 10.90 -15.65 11.38
CA GLY A 287 10.38 -15.98 10.05
C GLY A 287 8.92 -15.58 9.86
N ASP A 288 8.18 -15.47 10.95
CA ASP A 288 6.81 -14.96 10.98
C ASP A 288 6.74 -13.43 10.88
N GLY A 289 7.87 -12.72 11.05
CA GLY A 289 7.96 -11.26 11.07
C GLY A 289 7.84 -10.66 12.48
N ALA A 290 7.73 -11.47 13.52
CA ALA A 290 7.69 -10.96 14.89
C ALA A 290 9.07 -10.44 15.34
N ALA A 291 9.06 -9.35 16.10
CA ALA A 291 10.25 -8.71 16.63
C ALA A 291 10.70 -9.39 17.93
N PHE A 292 11.98 -9.80 17.98
CA PHE A 292 12.61 -10.41 19.15
C PHE A 292 13.74 -9.54 19.69
N GLY A 293 13.92 -9.59 21.00
CA GLY A 293 15.01 -8.96 21.74
C GLY A 293 15.77 -9.97 22.59
N TRP A 294 16.82 -9.49 23.25
CA TRP A 294 17.64 -10.28 24.16
C TRP A 294 17.81 -9.56 25.50
N GLU A 295 17.22 -10.10 26.57
CA GLU A 295 17.26 -9.50 27.90
C GLU A 295 17.41 -10.58 28.97
N ASN A 296 18.22 -10.33 30.01
CA ASN A 296 18.42 -11.27 31.12
C ASN A 296 18.85 -12.67 30.62
N GLU A 297 19.77 -12.71 29.65
CA GLU A 297 20.34 -13.95 29.08
C GLU A 297 19.32 -14.88 28.39
N GLN A 298 18.18 -14.33 27.97
CA GLN A 298 17.15 -15.08 27.24
C GLN A 298 16.54 -14.25 26.11
N SER A 299 16.04 -14.93 25.09
CA SER A 299 15.20 -14.33 24.05
C SER A 299 13.87 -13.88 24.64
N CYS A 300 13.39 -12.74 24.18
CA CYS A 300 12.09 -12.21 24.55
C CYS A 300 11.39 -11.62 23.31
N LEU A 301 10.06 -11.59 23.34
CA LEU A 301 9.26 -10.96 22.29
C LEU A 301 9.20 -9.45 22.54
N VAL A 302 9.46 -8.61 21.54
CA VAL A 302 9.35 -7.15 21.68
C VAL A 302 7.91 -6.73 21.40
N ASN A 303 7.30 -6.00 22.33
CA ASN A 303 5.93 -5.51 22.16
C ASN A 303 5.93 -4.18 21.40
N GLU A 304 5.79 -4.24 20.08
CA GLU A 304 5.87 -3.10 19.18
C GLU A 304 4.79 -2.03 19.49
N GLN A 305 3.62 -2.42 20.00
CA GLN A 305 2.58 -1.47 20.43
C GLN A 305 3.04 -0.66 21.64
N SER A 306 3.50 -1.33 22.69
CA SER A 306 3.97 -0.65 23.91
C SER A 306 5.23 0.18 23.68
N CYS A 307 6.04 -0.23 22.71
CA CYS A 307 7.25 0.46 22.29
C CYS A 307 6.98 1.65 21.35
N GLY A 308 5.74 1.82 20.89
CA GLY A 308 5.35 2.90 19.98
C GLY A 308 5.93 2.75 18.58
N TYR A 309 6.25 1.52 18.15
CA TYR A 309 6.65 1.23 16.77
C TYR A 309 5.44 1.08 15.85
N VAL A 310 4.34 0.59 16.40
CA VAL A 310 3.06 0.46 15.71
C VAL A 310 1.93 1.06 16.55
N ASP A 311 0.83 1.39 15.89
CA ASP A 311 -0.39 1.83 16.54
C ASP A 311 -1.13 0.68 17.26
N LYS A 312 -2.26 1.00 17.90
CA LYS A 312 -3.10 0.02 18.61
C LYS A 312 -3.70 -1.06 17.72
N PHE A 313 -3.64 -0.91 16.40
CA PHE A 313 -4.10 -1.87 15.40
C PHE A 313 -2.95 -2.67 14.80
N GLY A 314 -1.71 -2.46 15.28
CA GLY A 314 -0.53 -3.14 14.76
C GLY A 314 0.01 -2.55 13.46
N LYS A 315 -0.42 -1.34 13.08
CA LYS A 315 0.07 -0.65 11.89
C LYS A 315 1.26 0.26 12.23
N PRO A 316 2.37 0.20 11.49
CA PRO A 316 3.49 1.14 11.63
C PRO A 316 3.05 2.60 11.60
N PHE A 317 3.59 3.42 12.51
CA PHE A 317 3.38 4.86 12.44
C PHE A 317 4.08 5.44 11.20
N GLY A 318 3.32 6.10 10.33
CA GLY A 318 3.83 6.64 9.07
C GLY A 318 3.17 6.02 7.84
N GLU A 319 2.54 4.84 8.01
CA GLU A 319 1.75 4.18 6.97
C GLU A 319 0.54 5.07 6.70
N ALA A 320 0.68 5.96 5.72
CA ALA A 320 -0.42 6.71 5.17
C ALA A 320 -1.40 5.66 4.67
N VAL A 321 -2.52 5.52 5.38
CA VAL A 321 -3.69 4.83 4.84
C VAL A 321 -3.95 5.48 3.50
N ASP A 322 -3.72 4.73 2.42
CA ASP A 322 -4.09 5.09 1.05
C ASP A 322 -5.63 5.06 0.87
N GLU A 323 -6.36 5.42 1.93
CA GLU A 323 -7.79 5.69 1.91
C GLU A 323 -7.94 7.21 1.81
N SER A 324 -8.16 7.66 0.57
CA SER A 324 -8.81 8.93 0.21
C SER A 324 -8.42 10.14 1.06
N GLY A 325 -7.54 10.98 0.51
CA GLY A 325 -7.04 12.19 1.16
C GLY A 325 -8.12 13.02 1.84
N ASP A 326 -7.97 13.17 3.15
CA ASP A 326 -8.37 14.37 3.87
C ASP A 326 -7.29 14.70 4.92
N ALA A 327 -6.79 15.93 4.83
CA ALA A 327 -5.68 16.44 5.61
C ALA A 327 -6.07 16.63 7.08
N TYR A 328 -5.80 15.64 7.93
CA TYR A 328 -5.84 15.84 9.38
C TYR A 328 -4.84 14.95 10.15
N SER A 329 -3.54 15.19 9.99
CA SER A 329 -2.58 14.70 11.00
C SER A 329 -1.32 15.55 11.07
N GLN A 330 -1.41 16.69 11.77
CA GLN A 330 -0.24 17.41 12.26
C GLN A 330 -0.59 18.26 13.50
N LYS A 331 -1.18 17.68 14.55
CA LYS A 331 -1.37 18.40 15.83
C LYS A 331 -1.14 17.62 17.13
N ILE A 332 -0.90 16.31 17.11
CA ILE A 332 -0.85 15.53 18.36
C ILE A 332 0.58 15.40 18.92
N GLY A 333 1.62 15.45 18.08
CA GLY A 333 3.01 15.30 18.54
C GLY A 333 3.64 16.51 19.25
N MET A 334 3.07 17.72 19.11
CA MET A 334 3.68 18.96 19.62
C MET A 334 3.02 19.48 20.92
N GLY A 335 1.86 18.94 21.31
CA GLY A 335 1.12 19.40 22.48
C GLY A 335 1.72 18.95 23.82
N ILE A 336 2.26 17.73 23.87
CA ILE A 336 2.72 17.11 25.13
C ILE A 336 4.04 17.72 25.61
N ALA A 337 4.92 18.14 24.69
CA ALA A 337 6.18 18.80 25.04
C ALA A 337 5.98 20.22 25.59
N ILE A 338 4.99 20.97 25.08
CA ILE A 338 4.76 22.38 25.48
C ILE A 338 4.07 22.46 26.86
N THR A 339 3.12 21.59 27.16
CA THR A 339 2.47 21.59 28.49
C THR A 339 3.43 21.18 29.61
N SER A 340 4.39 20.29 29.33
CA SER A 340 5.40 19.90 30.33
C SER A 340 6.43 21.01 30.58
N LEU A 341 6.73 21.84 29.59
CA LEU A 341 7.66 22.97 29.75
C LEU A 341 7.03 24.14 30.53
N ILE A 342 5.74 24.42 30.30
CA ILE A 342 5.01 25.47 31.04
C ILE A 342 4.83 25.09 32.52
N GLY A 343 4.59 23.81 32.82
CA GLY A 343 4.54 23.31 34.21
C GLY A 343 5.86 23.48 34.96
N LEU A 344 6.99 23.24 34.28
CA LEU A 344 8.32 23.40 34.87
C LEU A 344 8.66 24.88 35.13
N ILE A 345 8.26 25.79 34.24
CA ILE A 345 8.52 27.22 34.40
C ILE A 345 7.70 27.81 35.57
N ILE A 346 6.45 27.36 35.76
CA ILE A 346 5.62 27.84 36.86
C ILE A 346 6.13 27.30 38.22
N ALA A 347 6.69 26.09 38.27
CA ALA A 347 7.25 25.51 39.49
C ALA A 347 8.57 26.17 39.95
N ILE A 348 9.27 26.89 39.07
CA ILE A 348 10.49 27.63 39.42
C ILE A 348 10.17 29.07 39.87
N ALA A 349 8.97 29.56 39.55
CA ALA A 349 8.55 30.94 39.85
C ALA A 349 7.83 31.11 41.21
N PHE A 350 7.60 30.02 41.96
CA PHE A 350 6.96 30.02 43.28
C PHE A 350 7.76 29.21 44.29
#